data_AF-A0A3D1S0V8-F1
#
_entry.id   AF-A0A3D1S0V8-F1
#
_cell.length_a   1.000
_cell.length_b   1.000
_cell.length_c   1.000
_cell.angle_alpha   90.00
_cell.angle_beta   90.00
_cell.angle_gamma   90.00
#
_symmetry.space_group_name_H-M   'P 1'
#
loop_
_entity.id
_entity.type
_entity.pdbx_description
1 polymer ?
#
loop_
_entity_poly.entity_id
_entity_poly.type
_entity_poly.pdbx_seq_one_letter_code
_entity_poly.pdbx_strand_id
1 'polypeptide(L)'
;KQHVEVTDDLELSYSDHLDVPKMQLAVRIDLTQYTTQPELHRYVSFIKGRMGRKVSDFFMRFVGCEEKVDIKAQNKQLIAQVDDYLATEQLSTEEKQVSRGVVADYYKQKIASGEDINVSELAAKLPKNEEQQSDFSVFNAHLEQPLEPQFQPDRAALKPLAKFSGQGGGVTLSFDRNLLGDKVHYDPVTDTLVIKGIPPNLKDQLSKADKD
;
A
#
# COMPACT_ATOMS: atom_id res chain seq x y z
N LYS A 1 8.26 -3.62 -32.91
CA LYS A 1 9.08 -3.18 -34.07
C LYS A 1 10.16 -4.23 -34.23
N GLN A 2 10.31 -4.81 -35.42
CA GLN A 2 11.39 -5.75 -35.68
C GLN A 2 12.72 -5.02 -35.61
N HIS A 3 13.66 -5.56 -34.83
CA HIS A 3 15.05 -5.12 -34.86
C HIS A 3 15.79 -5.97 -35.89
N VAL A 4 16.61 -5.32 -36.69
CA VAL A 4 17.44 -5.96 -37.71
C VAL A 4 18.88 -5.80 -37.29
N GLU A 5 19.62 -6.90 -37.26
CA GLU A 5 21.05 -6.95 -37.00
C GLU A 5 21.74 -7.60 -38.21
N VAL A 6 22.97 -7.19 -38.51
CA VAL A 6 23.80 -7.81 -39.55
C VAL A 6 24.75 -8.77 -38.85
N THR A 7 24.72 -10.05 -39.20
CA THR A 7 25.60 -11.07 -38.63
C THR A 7 27.03 -10.94 -39.17
N ASP A 8 27.99 -11.63 -38.55
CA ASP A 8 29.39 -11.66 -39.00
C ASP A 8 29.55 -12.19 -40.44
N ASP A 9 28.61 -13.02 -40.90
CA ASP A 9 28.53 -13.55 -42.27
C ASP A 9 27.83 -12.59 -43.25
N LEU A 10 27.55 -11.34 -42.83
CA LEU A 10 26.87 -10.30 -43.60
C LEU A 10 25.40 -10.63 -43.95
N GLU A 11 24.75 -11.48 -43.17
CA GLU A 11 23.33 -11.79 -43.33
C GLU A 11 22.46 -10.92 -42.42
N LEU A 12 21.21 -10.67 -42.85
CA LEU A 12 20.23 -9.95 -42.02
C LEU A 12 19.54 -10.92 -41.07
N SER A 13 19.73 -10.72 -39.77
CA SER A 13 19.01 -11.41 -38.71
C SER A 13 17.85 -10.55 -38.20
N TYR A 14 16.68 -11.16 -38.06
CA TYR A 14 15.48 -10.54 -37.53
C TYR A 14 15.20 -11.11 -36.15
N SER A 15 15.03 -10.23 -35.17
CA SER A 15 14.66 -10.62 -33.81
C SER A 15 13.35 -9.96 -33.39
N ASP A 16 12.40 -10.78 -32.95
CA ASP A 16 11.18 -10.33 -32.30
C ASP A 16 11.47 -10.16 -30.80
N HIS A 17 11.37 -8.92 -30.32
CA HIS A 17 11.53 -8.61 -28.91
C HIS A 17 10.17 -8.35 -28.26
N LEU A 18 10.01 -8.87 -27.04
CA LEU A 18 8.87 -8.56 -26.20
C LEU A 18 9.00 -7.11 -25.69
N ASP A 19 8.01 -6.27 -25.97
CA ASP A 19 7.91 -4.93 -25.37
C ASP A 19 7.23 -5.05 -24.00
N VAL A 20 7.97 -5.56 -23.01
CA VAL A 20 7.48 -5.82 -21.65
C VAL A 20 6.81 -4.58 -21.03
N PRO A 21 7.34 -3.35 -21.14
CA PRO A 21 6.68 -2.15 -20.64
C PRO A 21 5.30 -1.87 -21.27
N LYS A 22 5.04 -2.37 -22.47
CA LYS A 22 3.74 -2.23 -23.16
C LYS A 22 2.82 -3.43 -22.97
N MET A 23 3.21 -4.44 -22.19
CA MET A 23 2.32 -5.56 -21.88
C MET A 23 1.10 -5.06 -21.11
N GLN A 24 -0.09 -5.34 -21.66
CA GLN A 24 -1.36 -4.97 -21.04
C GLN A 24 -1.98 -6.11 -20.23
N LEU A 25 -1.70 -7.35 -20.63
CA LEU A 25 -2.15 -8.57 -19.98
C LEU A 25 -1.00 -9.56 -19.98
N ALA A 26 -0.67 -10.08 -18.81
CA ALA A 26 0.30 -11.16 -18.65
C ALA A 26 -0.04 -11.92 -17.38
N VAL A 27 0.19 -13.24 -17.38
CA VAL A 27 0.18 -14.09 -16.19
C VAL A 27 1.56 -14.72 -16.05
N ARG A 28 2.09 -14.67 -14.84
CA ARG A 28 3.25 -15.44 -14.40
C ARG A 28 2.75 -16.59 -13.52
N ILE A 29 3.24 -17.79 -13.79
CA ILE A 29 3.03 -18.97 -12.94
C ILE A 29 4.38 -19.39 -12.39
N ASP A 30 4.51 -19.38 -11.07
CA ASP A 30 5.69 -19.83 -10.36
C ASP A 30 5.57 -21.33 -10.03
N LEU A 31 6.16 -22.16 -10.89
CA LEU A 31 6.09 -23.62 -10.74
C LEU A 31 6.83 -24.12 -9.49
N THR A 32 7.87 -23.39 -9.06
CA THR A 32 8.61 -23.72 -7.85
C THR A 32 7.73 -23.53 -6.64
N GLN A 33 7.10 -22.34 -6.50
CA GLN A 33 6.19 -22.07 -5.39
C GLN A 33 4.95 -22.98 -5.42
N TYR A 34 4.43 -23.29 -6.61
CA TYR A 34 3.35 -24.27 -6.74
C TYR A 34 3.74 -25.65 -6.19
N THR A 35 5.00 -26.04 -6.34
CA THR A 35 5.49 -27.34 -5.88
C THR A 35 5.83 -27.34 -4.39
N THR A 36 6.42 -26.25 -3.87
CA THR A 36 6.94 -26.20 -2.50
C THR A 36 5.96 -25.63 -1.48
N GLN A 37 5.06 -24.73 -1.90
CA GLN A 37 4.15 -23.97 -1.05
C GLN A 37 2.76 -23.73 -1.71
N PRO A 38 2.07 -24.79 -2.22
CA PRO A 38 0.79 -24.64 -2.90
C PRO A 38 -0.32 -24.04 -2.04
N GLU A 39 -0.27 -24.26 -0.72
CA GLU A 39 -1.22 -23.78 0.27
C GLU A 39 -1.23 -22.25 0.42
N LEU A 40 -0.13 -21.57 0.07
CA LEU A 40 -0.05 -20.11 0.14
C LEU A 40 -0.83 -19.43 -0.98
N HIS A 41 -1.19 -20.16 -2.05
CA HIS A 41 -1.99 -19.65 -3.18
C HIS A 41 -1.42 -18.39 -3.87
N ARG A 42 -0.09 -18.17 -3.78
CA ARG A 42 0.62 -16.99 -4.33
C ARG A 42 1.39 -17.27 -5.63
N TYR A 43 1.30 -18.49 -6.16
CA TYR A 43 2.07 -18.95 -7.32
C TYR A 43 1.54 -18.45 -8.68
N VAL A 44 0.43 -17.71 -8.71
CA VAL A 44 -0.08 -17.04 -9.91
C VAL A 44 -0.06 -15.53 -9.68
N SER A 45 0.56 -14.78 -10.59
CA SER A 45 0.59 -13.32 -10.57
C SER A 45 0.21 -12.77 -11.93
N PHE A 46 -0.43 -11.61 -12.00
CA PHE A 46 -0.91 -11.07 -13.27
C PHE A 46 -0.87 -9.55 -13.35
N ILE A 47 -0.67 -9.03 -14.56
CA ILE A 47 -0.73 -7.61 -14.85
C ILE A 47 -2.18 -7.22 -15.12
N LYS A 48 -2.78 -6.45 -14.21
CA LYS A 48 -4.07 -5.80 -14.41
C LYS A 48 -3.85 -4.53 -15.25
N GLY A 49 -3.87 -4.66 -16.58
CA GLY A 49 -3.74 -3.51 -17.48
C GLY A 49 -4.82 -2.44 -17.27
N ARG A 50 -4.60 -1.25 -17.85
CA ARG A 50 -5.54 -0.11 -17.74
C ARG A 50 -6.87 -0.28 -18.50
N MET A 51 -7.09 -1.43 -19.14
CA MET A 51 -8.27 -1.68 -19.99
C MET A 51 -9.58 -1.92 -19.22
N GLY A 52 -9.54 -1.82 -17.89
CA GLY A 52 -10.72 -1.92 -17.04
C GLY A 52 -11.01 -3.35 -16.58
N ARG A 53 -11.86 -3.44 -15.54
CA ARG A 53 -12.13 -4.67 -14.78
C ARG A 53 -12.58 -5.84 -15.65
N LYS A 54 -13.48 -5.59 -16.60
CA LYS A 54 -14.06 -6.62 -17.48
C LYS A 54 -13.02 -7.40 -18.29
N VAL A 55 -11.97 -6.71 -18.77
CA VAL A 55 -10.91 -7.34 -19.57
C VAL A 55 -10.03 -8.22 -18.67
N SER A 56 -9.73 -7.74 -17.46
CA SER A 56 -9.00 -8.53 -16.46
C SER A 56 -9.78 -9.78 -16.05
N ASP A 57 -11.08 -9.64 -15.78
CA ASP A 57 -11.93 -10.77 -15.35
C ASP A 57 -12.07 -11.82 -16.45
N PHE A 58 -12.23 -11.39 -17.71
CA PHE A 58 -12.24 -12.29 -18.86
C PHE A 58 -10.93 -13.05 -19.00
N PHE A 59 -9.79 -12.34 -18.87
CA PHE A 59 -8.47 -12.96 -18.99
C PHE A 59 -8.22 -14.00 -17.90
N MET A 60 -8.58 -13.69 -16.64
CA MET A 60 -8.50 -14.64 -15.53
C MET A 60 -9.37 -15.88 -15.78
N ARG A 61 -10.61 -15.68 -16.27
CA ARG A 61 -11.50 -16.79 -16.64
C ARG A 61 -10.95 -17.63 -17.79
N PHE A 62 -10.30 -17.02 -18.78
CA PHE A 62 -9.66 -17.74 -19.88
C PHE A 62 -8.49 -18.61 -19.41
N VAL A 63 -7.64 -18.07 -18.54
CA VAL A 63 -6.51 -18.81 -17.94
C VAL A 63 -7.01 -19.87 -16.96
N GLY A 64 -8.22 -19.73 -16.42
CA GLY A 64 -8.80 -20.65 -15.45
C GLY A 64 -8.23 -20.46 -14.05
N CYS A 65 -7.75 -19.26 -13.72
CA CYS A 65 -7.20 -18.94 -12.41
C CYS A 65 -8.10 -17.96 -11.64
N GLU A 66 -8.03 -18.03 -10.31
CA GLU A 66 -8.77 -17.18 -9.38
C GLU A 66 -7.78 -16.53 -8.40
N GLU A 67 -7.99 -15.24 -8.11
CA GLU A 67 -7.21 -14.50 -7.13
C GLU A 67 -7.73 -14.84 -5.73
N LYS A 68 -6.99 -15.68 -5.00
CA LYS A 68 -7.35 -16.06 -3.61
C LYS A 68 -6.73 -15.18 -2.53
N VAL A 69 -5.82 -14.29 -2.92
CA VAL A 69 -5.05 -13.45 -2.01
C VAL A 69 -5.17 -12.00 -2.48
N ASP A 70 -5.77 -11.14 -1.65
CA ASP A 70 -5.82 -9.71 -1.91
C ASP A 70 -4.71 -9.00 -1.11
N ILE A 71 -3.58 -8.78 -1.78
CA ILE A 71 -2.41 -8.09 -1.21
C ILE A 71 -2.80 -6.69 -0.71
N LYS A 72 -3.69 -5.98 -1.41
CA LYS A 72 -4.08 -4.62 -1.02
C LYS A 72 -4.92 -4.65 0.24
N ALA A 73 -5.86 -5.59 0.34
CA ALA A 73 -6.67 -5.77 1.53
C ALA A 73 -5.81 -6.14 2.75
N GLN A 74 -4.88 -7.08 2.61
CA GLN A 74 -3.96 -7.49 3.67
C GLN A 74 -3.13 -6.32 4.21
N ASN A 75 -2.53 -5.55 3.29
CA ASN A 75 -1.74 -4.38 3.67
C ASN A 75 -2.61 -3.31 4.32
N LYS A 76 -3.81 -3.03 3.80
CA LYS A 76 -4.75 -2.09 4.40
C LYS A 76 -5.16 -2.51 5.82
N GLN A 77 -5.42 -3.80 6.01
CA GLN A 77 -5.77 -4.38 7.31
C GLN A 77 -4.63 -4.19 8.31
N LEU A 78 -3.38 -4.48 7.93
CA LEU A 78 -2.22 -4.26 8.81
C LEU A 78 -2.13 -2.80 9.24
N ILE A 79 -2.19 -1.85 8.30
CA ILE A 79 -2.07 -0.43 8.66
C ILE A 79 -3.20 0.00 9.61
N ALA A 80 -4.42 -0.46 9.39
CA ALA A 80 -5.55 -0.18 10.27
C ALA A 80 -5.31 -0.74 11.68
N GLN A 81 -4.93 -2.00 11.79
CA GLN A 81 -4.69 -2.65 13.09
C GLN A 81 -3.51 -2.03 13.85
N VAL A 82 -2.46 -1.59 13.15
CA VAL A 82 -1.36 -0.82 13.76
C VAL A 82 -1.86 0.53 14.27
N ASP A 83 -2.70 1.23 13.50
CA ASP A 83 -3.31 2.48 13.94
C ASP A 83 -4.20 2.29 15.18
N ASP A 84 -4.99 1.21 15.22
CA ASP A 84 -5.85 0.85 16.35
C ASP A 84 -5.03 0.49 17.60
N TYR A 85 -3.97 -0.31 17.44
CA TYR A 85 -3.02 -0.61 18.51
C TYR A 85 -2.38 0.66 19.07
N LEU A 86 -1.86 1.54 18.22
CA LEU A 86 -1.29 2.82 18.67
C LEU A 86 -2.35 3.74 19.29
N ALA A 87 -3.64 3.55 19.00
CA ALA A 87 -4.72 4.30 19.62
C ALA A 87 -5.03 3.81 21.04
N THR A 88 -4.94 2.49 21.30
CA THR A 88 -5.11 1.92 22.64
C THR A 88 -3.93 2.21 23.57
N GLU A 89 -2.74 2.34 23.01
CA GLU A 89 -1.56 2.76 23.77
C GLU A 89 -1.68 4.24 24.19
N GLN A 90 -1.37 4.53 25.46
CA GLN A 90 -1.37 5.89 26.05
C GLN A 90 -0.16 6.72 25.58
N LEU A 91 0.19 6.63 24.30
CA LEU A 91 1.30 7.35 23.69
C LEU A 91 0.90 8.78 23.31
N SER A 92 1.86 9.70 23.38
CA SER A 92 1.71 11.04 22.83
C SER A 92 1.60 11.02 21.30
N THR A 93 1.09 12.11 20.72
CA THR A 93 0.99 12.25 19.26
C THR A 93 2.35 12.07 18.56
N GLU A 94 3.43 12.54 19.18
CA GLU A 94 4.79 12.43 18.67
C GLU A 94 5.27 10.98 18.66
N GLU A 95 5.05 10.24 19.74
CA GLU A 95 5.44 8.82 19.84
C GLU A 95 4.64 7.94 18.86
N LYS A 96 3.35 8.21 18.69
CA LYS A 96 2.54 7.53 17.67
C LYS A 96 3.07 7.82 16.26
N GLN A 97 3.58 9.02 16.01
CA GLN A 97 4.17 9.38 14.71
C GLN A 97 5.51 8.68 14.49
N VAL A 98 6.37 8.60 15.53
CA VAL A 98 7.63 7.85 15.47
C VAL A 98 7.36 6.37 15.17
N SER A 99 6.38 5.77 15.85
CA SER A 99 5.99 4.36 15.64
C SER A 99 5.51 4.10 14.21
N ARG A 100 4.71 5.00 13.64
CA ARG A 100 4.33 4.93 12.21
C ARG A 100 5.53 5.07 11.28
N GLY A 101 6.51 5.90 11.63
CA GLY A 101 7.79 6.00 10.94
C GLY A 101 8.52 4.67 10.87
N VAL A 102 8.61 3.97 12.01
CA VAL A 102 9.23 2.63 12.09
C VAL A 102 8.52 1.64 11.15
N VAL A 103 7.18 1.63 11.13
CA VAL A 103 6.39 0.77 10.24
C VAL A 103 6.67 1.13 8.78
N ALA A 104 6.68 2.42 8.44
CA ALA A 104 6.95 2.88 7.08
C ALA A 104 8.36 2.51 6.61
N ASP A 105 9.36 2.62 7.48
CA ASP A 105 10.74 2.26 7.15
C ASP A 105 10.92 0.75 7.00
N TYR A 106 10.24 -0.05 7.83
CA TYR A 106 10.18 -1.50 7.65
C TYR A 106 9.60 -1.88 6.29
N TYR A 107 8.49 -1.24 5.89
CA TYR A 107 7.90 -1.43 4.56
C TYR A 107 8.86 -1.08 3.43
N LYS A 108 9.55 0.07 3.52
CA LYS A 108 10.54 0.48 2.51
C LYS A 108 11.68 -0.54 2.40
N GLN A 109 12.16 -1.05 3.54
CA GLN A 109 13.21 -2.07 3.57
C GLN A 109 12.76 -3.35 2.85
N LYS A 110 11.58 -3.89 3.20
CA LYS A 110 11.05 -5.13 2.60
C LYS A 110 10.76 -4.98 1.11
N ILE A 111 10.23 -3.83 0.68
CA ILE A 111 10.05 -3.52 -0.74
C ILE A 111 11.40 -3.46 -1.47
N ALA A 112 12.43 -2.89 -0.86
CA ALA A 112 13.76 -2.76 -1.47
C ALA A 112 14.50 -4.11 -1.57
N SER A 113 14.34 -4.99 -0.59
CA SER A 113 14.92 -6.35 -0.61
C SER A 113 14.10 -7.35 -1.43
N GLY A 114 12.84 -7.01 -1.77
CA GLY A 114 11.92 -7.94 -2.42
C GLY A 114 11.43 -9.05 -1.49
N GLU A 115 11.49 -8.82 -0.18
CA GLU A 115 11.04 -9.75 0.86
C GLU A 115 9.61 -9.43 1.30
N ASP A 116 8.96 -10.43 1.90
CA ASP A 116 7.64 -10.26 2.50
C ASP A 116 7.70 -9.53 3.85
N ILE A 117 6.58 -8.90 4.21
CA ILE A 117 6.29 -8.41 5.55
C ILE A 117 6.11 -9.61 6.48
N ASN A 118 6.81 -9.61 7.62
CA ASN A 118 6.59 -10.58 8.70
C ASN A 118 5.95 -9.85 9.90
N VAL A 119 4.75 -10.28 10.30
CA VAL A 119 3.97 -9.61 11.34
C VAL A 119 4.67 -9.68 12.71
N SER A 120 5.32 -10.80 13.04
CA SER A 120 6.06 -10.96 14.29
C SER A 120 7.32 -10.08 14.34
N GLU A 121 8.04 -9.97 13.23
CA GLU A 121 9.20 -9.07 13.11
C GLU A 121 8.78 -7.60 13.27
N LEU A 122 7.66 -7.21 12.66
CA LEU A 122 7.11 -5.86 12.81
C LEU A 122 6.64 -5.60 14.25
N ALA A 123 5.95 -6.56 14.86
CA ALA A 123 5.48 -6.47 16.24
C ALA A 123 6.63 -6.21 17.22
N ALA A 124 7.79 -6.84 16.99
CA ALA A 124 8.98 -6.65 17.81
C ALA A 124 9.60 -5.24 17.71
N LYS A 125 9.31 -4.50 16.62
CA LYS A 125 9.79 -3.13 16.39
C LYS A 125 8.81 -2.06 16.90
N LEU A 126 7.58 -2.45 17.22
CA LEU A 126 6.57 -1.56 17.78
C LEU A 126 6.75 -1.41 19.30
N PRO A 127 6.31 -0.28 19.88
CA PRO A 127 6.32 -0.11 21.33
C PRO A 127 5.50 -1.21 22.00
N LYS A 128 6.02 -1.69 23.14
CA LYS A 128 5.37 -2.72 23.97
C LYS A 128 4.80 -2.06 25.21
N ASN A 129 3.64 -2.53 25.64
CA ASN A 129 3.02 -2.06 26.86
C ASN A 129 3.54 -2.90 28.04
N GLU A 130 4.56 -2.39 28.74
CA GLU A 130 5.23 -3.14 29.82
C GLU A 130 4.29 -3.44 31.00
N GLU A 131 3.33 -2.54 31.27
CA GLU A 131 2.37 -2.69 32.37
C GLU A 131 1.35 -3.82 32.12
N GLN A 132 1.01 -4.09 30.86
CA GLN A 132 0.03 -5.11 30.47
C GLN A 132 0.67 -6.37 29.90
N GLN A 133 2.01 -6.43 29.80
CA GLN A 133 2.75 -7.50 29.12
C GLN A 133 2.19 -7.83 27.73
N SER A 134 1.64 -6.83 27.04
CA SER A 134 1.01 -6.99 25.73
C SER A 134 1.84 -6.29 24.67
N ASP A 135 2.10 -7.00 23.57
CA ASP A 135 2.68 -6.43 22.36
C ASP A 135 1.70 -6.56 21.18
N PHE A 136 2.06 -5.97 20.04
CA PHE A 136 1.23 -5.99 18.85
C PHE A 136 0.85 -7.42 18.38
N SER A 137 1.71 -8.42 18.66
CA SER A 137 1.42 -9.80 18.27
C SER A 137 0.28 -10.39 19.09
N VAL A 138 0.25 -10.10 20.40
CA VAL A 138 -0.85 -10.46 21.29
C VAL A 138 -2.12 -9.70 20.90
N PHE A 139 -2.02 -8.42 20.60
CA PHE A 139 -3.15 -7.61 20.13
C PHE A 139 -3.79 -8.22 18.87
N ASN A 140 -2.99 -8.51 17.84
CA ASN A 140 -3.46 -9.11 16.59
C ASN A 140 -4.13 -10.48 16.80
N ALA A 141 -3.62 -11.30 17.73
CA ALA A 141 -4.17 -12.62 18.00
C ALA A 141 -5.58 -12.59 18.62
N HIS A 142 -5.97 -11.49 19.27
CA HIS A 142 -7.30 -11.32 19.87
C HIS A 142 -8.34 -10.73 18.92
N LEU A 143 -7.93 -10.32 17.71
CA LEU A 143 -8.86 -9.77 16.72
C LEU A 143 -9.70 -10.88 16.08
N GLU A 144 -10.94 -10.56 15.70
CA GLU A 144 -11.83 -11.48 14.98
C GLU A 144 -11.23 -11.96 13.65
N GLN A 145 -10.40 -11.11 13.04
CA GLN A 145 -9.62 -11.42 11.84
C GLN A 145 -8.15 -11.08 12.08
N PRO A 146 -7.36 -12.06 12.54
CA PRO A 146 -5.92 -11.92 12.66
C PRO A 146 -5.27 -11.75 11.28
N LEU A 147 -4.16 -11.02 11.25
CA LEU A 147 -3.32 -10.91 10.06
C LEU A 147 -2.68 -12.24 9.71
N GLU A 148 -2.50 -12.47 8.41
CA GLU A 148 -1.59 -13.52 7.95
C GLU A 148 -0.17 -13.26 8.47
N PRO A 149 0.55 -14.28 8.95
CA PRO A 149 1.89 -14.10 9.52
C PRO A 149 2.90 -13.46 8.55
N GLN A 150 2.73 -13.73 7.25
CA GLN A 150 3.63 -13.25 6.20
C GLN A 150 2.86 -12.92 4.92
N PHE A 151 3.15 -11.76 4.32
CA PHE A 151 2.53 -11.35 3.06
C PHE A 151 3.37 -10.31 2.30
N GLN A 152 3.12 -10.20 0.99
CA GLN A 152 3.84 -9.26 0.12
C GLN A 152 3.55 -7.79 0.50
N PRO A 153 4.57 -6.91 0.55
CA PRO A 153 4.35 -5.50 0.84
C PRO A 153 3.69 -4.76 -0.33
N ASP A 154 2.73 -3.89 -0.04
CA ASP A 154 2.17 -2.93 -1.00
C ASP A 154 2.74 -1.52 -0.74
N ARG A 155 3.35 -0.92 -1.76
CA ARG A 155 3.84 0.47 -1.70
C ARG A 155 2.72 1.47 -1.42
N ALA A 156 1.47 1.16 -1.81
CA ALA A 156 0.33 2.02 -1.51
C ALA A 156 0.04 2.14 0.00
N ALA A 157 0.46 1.15 0.80
CA ALA A 157 0.29 1.14 2.26
C ALA A 157 1.13 2.22 2.97
N LEU A 158 2.19 2.71 2.33
CA LEU A 158 3.02 3.80 2.87
C LEU A 158 2.27 5.14 2.94
N LYS A 159 1.32 5.37 2.04
CA LYS A 159 0.63 6.67 1.94
C LYS A 159 -0.25 6.93 3.17
N PRO A 160 -1.14 6.00 3.61
CA PRO A 160 -1.92 6.17 4.83
C PRO A 160 -1.07 6.33 6.11
N LEU A 161 0.13 5.76 6.16
CA LEU A 161 1.05 5.93 7.30
C LEU A 161 1.56 7.38 7.42
N ALA A 162 1.80 8.04 6.28
CA ALA A 162 2.34 9.39 6.25
C ALA A 162 1.25 10.49 6.26
N LYS A 163 0.09 10.22 5.65
CA LYS A 163 -0.92 11.25 5.37
C LYS A 163 -2.32 10.80 5.73
N PHE A 164 -3.13 11.75 6.19
CA PHE A 164 -4.58 11.65 6.08
C PHE A 164 -4.99 11.98 4.64
N SER A 165 -5.98 11.26 4.11
CA SER A 165 -6.52 11.51 2.77
C SER A 165 -7.97 11.04 2.68
N GLY A 166 -8.81 11.85 2.06
CA GLY A 166 -10.22 11.54 1.84
C GLY A 166 -10.77 12.25 0.61
N GLN A 167 -11.80 11.66 0.00
CA GLN A 167 -12.53 12.23 -1.11
C GLN A 167 -14.03 11.97 -0.90
N GLY A 168 -14.86 12.99 -1.08
CA GLY A 168 -16.31 12.89 -0.93
C GLY A 168 -16.98 14.24 -1.12
N GLY A 169 -18.24 14.26 -1.57
CA GLY A 169 -19.04 15.49 -1.67
C GLY A 169 -18.43 16.58 -2.57
N GLY A 170 -17.61 16.22 -3.57
CA GLY A 170 -16.89 17.17 -4.42
C GLY A 170 -15.59 17.72 -3.82
N VAL A 171 -15.20 17.30 -2.61
CA VAL A 171 -13.97 17.70 -1.93
C VAL A 171 -12.97 16.55 -1.96
N THR A 172 -11.71 16.87 -2.26
CA THR A 172 -10.57 15.95 -2.08
C THR A 172 -9.55 16.64 -1.19
N LEU A 173 -9.17 15.98 -0.10
CA LEU A 173 -8.22 16.51 0.86
C LEU A 173 -7.13 15.48 1.16
N SER A 174 -5.89 15.96 1.29
CA SER A 174 -4.80 15.16 1.85
C SER A 174 -3.77 16.06 2.53
N PHE A 175 -3.33 15.68 3.72
CA PHE A 175 -2.32 16.40 4.49
C PHE A 175 -1.49 15.44 5.35
N ASP A 176 -0.27 15.85 5.71
CA ASP A 176 0.63 15.03 6.51
C ASP A 176 0.10 14.88 7.94
N ARG A 177 0.22 13.67 8.51
CA ARG A 177 -0.40 13.36 9.81
C ARG A 177 0.10 14.26 10.94
N ASN A 178 1.36 14.69 10.89
CA ASN A 178 1.97 15.58 11.88
C ASN A 178 1.35 16.99 11.89
N LEU A 179 0.59 17.38 10.87
CA LEU A 179 -0.10 18.67 10.85
C LEU A 179 -1.40 18.65 11.64
N LEU A 180 -1.92 17.46 12.00
CA LEU A 180 -3.09 17.33 12.86
C LEU A 180 -2.75 17.78 14.29
N GLY A 181 -3.51 18.75 14.81
CA GLY A 181 -3.26 19.41 16.09
C GLY A 181 -2.43 20.69 16.00
N ASP A 182 -1.68 20.90 14.91
CA ASP A 182 -0.88 22.11 14.65
C ASP A 182 -1.59 23.06 13.67
N LYS A 183 -1.52 22.75 12.37
CA LYS A 183 -2.17 23.55 11.31
C LYS A 183 -3.57 23.06 10.96
N VAL A 184 -3.83 21.78 11.17
CA VAL A 184 -5.11 21.15 10.88
C VAL A 184 -5.75 20.73 12.19
N HIS A 185 -6.94 21.24 12.48
CA HIS A 185 -7.68 20.87 13.69
C HIS A 185 -9.00 20.21 13.27
N TYR A 186 -9.26 19.03 13.82
CA TYR A 186 -10.52 18.33 13.64
C TYR A 186 -11.31 18.38 14.94
N ASP A 187 -12.56 18.83 14.85
CA ASP A 187 -13.54 18.73 15.93
C ASP A 187 -14.54 17.61 15.61
N PRO A 188 -14.51 16.49 16.35
CA PRO A 188 -15.42 15.37 16.13
C PRO A 188 -16.87 15.66 16.55
N VAL A 189 -17.11 16.66 17.40
CA VAL A 189 -18.47 16.99 17.88
C VAL A 189 -19.27 17.71 16.80
N THR A 190 -18.63 18.65 16.12
CA THR A 190 -19.24 19.45 15.04
C THR A 190 -18.91 18.93 13.65
N ASP A 191 -18.17 17.82 13.56
CA ASP A 191 -17.61 17.25 12.32
C ASP A 191 -16.94 18.32 11.44
N THR A 192 -16.13 19.18 12.06
CA THR A 192 -15.54 20.34 11.40
C THR A 192 -14.01 20.21 11.34
N LEU A 193 -13.46 20.46 10.14
CA LEU A 193 -12.01 20.50 9.92
C LEU A 193 -11.57 21.93 9.60
N VAL A 194 -10.69 22.48 10.44
CA VAL A 194 -10.12 23.82 10.27
C VAL A 194 -8.67 23.71 9.81
N ILE A 195 -8.33 24.35 8.68
CA ILE A 195 -6.96 24.41 8.15
C ILE A 195 -6.46 25.85 8.26
N LYS A 196 -5.47 26.06 9.13
CA LYS A 196 -4.79 27.35 9.29
C LYS A 196 -3.58 27.42 8.37
N GLY A 197 -3.48 28.51 7.60
CA GLY A 197 -2.38 28.72 6.67
C GLY A 197 -2.48 27.83 5.42
N ILE A 198 -3.59 27.96 4.68
CA ILE A 198 -3.81 27.25 3.42
C ILE A 198 -2.70 27.53 2.37
N PRO A 199 -2.47 26.61 1.41
CA PRO A 199 -1.44 26.80 0.39
C PRO A 199 -1.62 28.11 -0.41
N PRO A 200 -0.54 28.81 -0.79
CA PRO A 200 -0.61 30.10 -1.49
C PRO A 200 -1.49 30.06 -2.75
N ASN A 201 -1.38 28.99 -3.55
CA ASN A 201 -2.19 28.82 -4.76
C ASN A 201 -3.70 28.79 -4.44
N LEU A 202 -4.11 28.09 -3.38
CA LEU A 202 -5.51 28.05 -2.96
C LEU A 202 -5.97 29.40 -2.40
N LYS A 203 -5.11 30.06 -1.61
CA LYS A 203 -5.37 31.41 -1.10
C LYS A 203 -5.61 32.41 -2.22
N ASP A 204 -4.80 32.39 -3.27
CA ASP A 204 -4.92 33.29 -4.41
C ASP A 204 -6.22 33.05 -5.20
N GLN A 205 -6.62 31.79 -5.38
CA GLN A 205 -7.90 31.44 -6.03
C GLN A 205 -9.10 31.94 -5.22
N LEU A 206 -9.11 31.71 -3.91
CA LEU A 206 -10.19 32.19 -3.02
C LEU A 206 -10.25 33.72 -2.97
N SER A 207 -9.09 34.39 -2.91
CA SER A 207 -9.03 35.86 -2.84
C SER A 207 -9.47 36.55 -4.13
N LYS A 208 -9.43 35.85 -5.27
CA LYS A 208 -9.98 36.34 -6.54
C LYS A 208 -11.49 36.15 -6.60
N ALA A 209 -11.97 34.97 -6.19
CA ALA A 209 -13.40 34.67 -6.16
C ALA A 209 -14.19 35.56 -5.19
N ASP A 210 -13.56 36.06 -4.11
CA ASP A 210 -14.18 36.96 -3.13
C ASP A 210 -14.29 38.43 -3.62
N LYS A 211 -13.63 38.77 -4.75
CA LYS A 211 -13.65 40.12 -5.33
C LYS A 211 -14.66 40.26 -6.48
N ASP A 212 -15.25 39.15 -6.92
CA ASP A 212 -16.31 39.08 -7.93
C ASP A 212 -17.67 38.96 -7.25
#